data_AF-A0A4V3XJK2-F1
#
_entry.id   AF-A0A4V3XJK2-F1
#
_cell.length_a   1.000
_cell.length_b   1.000
_cell.length_c   1.000
_cell.angle_alpha   90.00
_cell.angle_beta   90.00
_cell.angle_gamma   90.00
#
_symmetry.space_group_name_H-M   'P 1'
#
loop_
_entity.id
_entity.type
_entity.pdbx_description
1 polymer ?
#
loop_
_entity_poly.entity_id
_entity_poly.type
_entity_poly.pdbx_seq_one_letter_code
_entity_poly.pdbx_strand_id
1 'polypeptide(L)'
;MASTLTDSGHSLSGDFSYDVLALPELLASSSQSIPPAALSTPDVSTYLGHLTSLPLTSLQSEPVSLSSSSAQLTNALTTLCHTSYPTFLSLHATASTLTASLSSLSSSLDSLLSTLPSLETSTRAFAQETRKIQRERRKASLILEHHDKLYDMLSLPMLLDSCIRNHNYNEALLLASHSATLSKRFPNNPLIQSVRAECDARVQAMLTQLLGVLNEPAKLPALFRTVNFLRKMEVMDEQELALAFLTGRGVYLDGALSAVDTEKRSNIEGNRDHRAAYARYLKHYVDVWREGVQDVVSQYNTIFLERASSSSSHPIPPQLYTLLSTFATHRIQTLLNLLRETLPMIPDPTHLTPLLTQLTYCSTSFARLGMDFKGLLAPIFVVAVRTGISQELEAAAEAWCAPLISTTKPSKAAQRPSQLLVASSASLVLPKATPAQMHSLASGPVNVPPQILASYSHLVVYLNAVLTAFNGLRMLAPIELLGDILSLLETTLTKSGLALLRYGREKPWRADRRSSLSEDSGDESKIVEATAELYFTVFVPFVRRALVEGVYSSSLAEVDQDKSAELESVTADWQRSLITPTADD
;
A
#
# COMPACT_ATOMS: atom_id res chain seq x y z
N MET A 1 -81.26 -49.18 40.35
CA MET A 1 -81.66 -49.33 38.93
C MET A 1 -81.09 -50.66 38.47
N ALA A 2 -81.74 -51.78 38.79
CA ALA A 2 -82.98 -52.29 38.16
C ALA A 2 -82.71 -52.60 36.67
N SER A 3 -82.60 -53.87 36.31
CA SER A 3 -83.76 -54.64 35.82
C SER A 3 -83.51 -56.15 36.04
N THR A 4 -84.27 -56.83 36.91
CA THR A 4 -85.49 -57.66 36.62
C THR A 4 -85.13 -59.01 35.96
N LEU A 5 -85.55 -60.19 36.43
CA LEU A 5 -86.85 -60.62 36.95
C LEU A 5 -86.75 -61.79 37.96
N THR A 6 -87.58 -61.68 39.00
CA THR A 6 -88.24 -62.70 39.84
C THR A 6 -89.16 -63.62 39.02
N ASP A 7 -89.79 -64.69 39.48
CA ASP A 7 -89.67 -65.71 40.53
C ASP A 7 -90.93 -66.60 40.32
N SER A 8 -90.82 -67.86 40.75
CA SER A 8 -91.86 -68.76 41.27
C SER A 8 -93.19 -69.03 40.55
N GLY A 9 -93.54 -70.33 40.57
CA GLY A 9 -94.91 -70.82 40.39
C GLY A 9 -95.08 -72.18 41.07
N HIS A 10 -95.58 -72.14 42.32
CA HIS A 10 -96.58 -73.01 42.97
C HIS A 10 -96.54 -74.55 42.81
N SER A 11 -97.04 -75.40 43.72
CA SER A 11 -97.29 -75.47 45.18
C SER A 11 -98.25 -76.66 45.35
N LEU A 12 -98.03 -77.47 46.39
CA LEU A 12 -99.05 -78.19 47.21
C LEU A 12 -100.00 -79.23 46.56
N SER A 13 -99.78 -80.46 47.02
CA SER A 13 -100.71 -81.54 47.44
C SER A 13 -102.24 -81.35 47.37
N GLY A 14 -102.93 -82.45 47.03
CA GLY A 14 -104.28 -82.76 47.53
C GLY A 14 -104.39 -84.26 47.90
N ASP A 15 -104.73 -84.57 49.16
CA ASP A 15 -105.96 -85.31 49.51
C ASP A 15 -106.14 -85.58 51.03
N PHE A 16 -107.31 -85.12 51.53
CA PHE A 16 -108.18 -85.54 52.66
C PHE A 16 -107.66 -85.81 54.09
N SER A 17 -108.05 -84.96 55.06
CA SER A 17 -108.80 -85.35 56.29
C SER A 17 -109.10 -84.19 57.26
N TYR A 18 -110.37 -84.07 57.66
CA TYR A 18 -110.96 -83.51 58.90
C TYR A 18 -110.34 -82.25 59.55
N ASP A 19 -110.86 -81.06 59.20
CA ASP A 19 -110.54 -79.79 59.87
C ASP A 19 -111.32 -79.59 61.17
N VAL A 20 -110.65 -79.88 62.29
CA VAL A 20 -110.96 -79.31 63.61
C VAL A 20 -110.33 -77.92 63.66
N LEU A 21 -111.16 -76.88 63.78
CA LEU A 21 -110.72 -75.48 63.92
C LEU A 21 -109.63 -75.35 65.00
N ALA A 22 -108.46 -74.83 64.62
CA ALA A 22 -107.30 -74.73 65.48
C ALA A 22 -107.52 -73.67 66.58
N LEU A 23 -107.12 -74.01 67.81
CA LEU A 23 -107.24 -73.18 69.03
C LEU A 23 -106.80 -71.70 68.88
N PRO A 24 -105.79 -71.33 68.05
CA PRO A 24 -105.43 -69.94 67.78
C PRO A 24 -106.53 -69.12 67.09
N GLU A 25 -107.33 -69.73 66.20
CA GLU A 25 -108.45 -69.05 65.52
C GLU A 25 -109.63 -68.83 66.47
N LEU A 26 -109.86 -69.76 67.41
CA LEU A 26 -110.87 -69.62 68.46
C LEU A 26 -110.50 -68.49 69.45
N LEU A 27 -109.24 -68.40 69.88
CA LEU A 27 -108.76 -67.34 70.78
C LEU A 27 -108.72 -65.95 70.12
N ALA A 28 -108.42 -65.88 68.82
CA ALA A 28 -108.50 -64.65 68.02
C ALA A 28 -109.94 -64.16 67.85
N SER A 29 -110.94 -65.07 67.88
CA SER A 29 -112.36 -64.73 67.76
C SER A 29 -113.02 -64.26 69.08
N SER A 30 -112.52 -64.67 70.25
CA SER A 30 -113.14 -64.37 71.55
C SER A 30 -112.58 -63.14 72.29
N SER A 31 -111.51 -62.51 71.78
CA SER A 31 -110.73 -61.51 72.53
C SER A 31 -110.37 -60.31 71.64
N GLN A 32 -111.01 -59.16 71.84
CA GLN A 32 -110.85 -57.97 70.98
C GLN A 32 -109.48 -57.23 71.07
N SER A 33 -108.43 -57.79 71.70
CA SER A 33 -107.24 -57.01 72.07
C SER A 33 -105.87 -57.59 71.67
N ILE A 34 -105.78 -58.62 70.81
CA ILE A 34 -104.47 -59.17 70.38
C ILE A 34 -104.33 -59.11 68.84
N PRO A 35 -103.27 -58.48 68.29
CA PRO A 35 -103.05 -58.45 66.84
C PRO A 35 -102.63 -59.84 66.31
N PRO A 36 -103.20 -60.31 65.19
CA PRO A 36 -103.05 -61.70 64.71
C PRO A 36 -101.60 -62.08 64.31
N ALA A 37 -100.76 -61.11 63.96
CA ALA A 37 -99.37 -61.35 63.57
C ALA A 37 -98.46 -61.79 64.75
N ALA A 38 -98.80 -61.40 65.99
CA ALA A 38 -98.00 -61.76 67.17
C ALA A 38 -98.17 -63.23 67.58
N LEU A 39 -99.31 -63.84 67.23
CA LEU A 39 -99.63 -65.25 67.48
C LEU A 39 -98.95 -66.21 66.49
N SER A 40 -98.33 -65.68 65.42
CA SER A 40 -97.70 -66.45 64.33
C SER A 40 -96.18 -66.63 64.51
N THR A 41 -95.59 -66.01 65.54
CA THR A 41 -94.15 -66.06 65.83
C THR A 41 -93.77 -67.45 66.37
N PRO A 42 -92.66 -68.08 65.93
CA PRO A 42 -92.36 -69.49 66.25
C PRO A 42 -92.30 -69.76 67.76
N ASP A 43 -91.80 -68.81 68.55
CA ASP A 43 -91.71 -68.90 70.00
C ASP A 43 -93.08 -68.90 70.71
N VAL A 44 -94.11 -68.30 70.09
CA VAL A 44 -95.47 -68.28 70.63
C VAL A 44 -96.20 -69.59 70.31
N SER A 45 -95.91 -70.19 69.15
CA SER A 45 -96.49 -71.48 68.76
C SER A 45 -96.02 -72.65 69.63
N THR A 46 -94.76 -72.66 70.06
CA THR A 46 -94.20 -73.68 70.97
C THR A 46 -94.75 -73.52 72.39
N TYR A 47 -94.94 -72.28 72.84
CA TYR A 47 -95.55 -71.98 74.13
C TYR A 47 -97.05 -72.34 74.18
N LEU A 48 -97.80 -72.12 73.10
CA LEU A 48 -99.19 -72.58 72.98
C LEU A 48 -99.31 -74.11 72.99
N GLY A 49 -98.35 -74.84 72.41
CA GLY A 49 -98.27 -76.30 72.52
C GLY A 49 -98.04 -76.77 73.97
N HIS A 50 -97.20 -76.06 74.72
CA HIS A 50 -96.98 -76.32 76.14
C HIS A 50 -98.24 -76.07 76.99
N LEU A 51 -99.03 -75.03 76.70
CA LEU A 51 -100.29 -74.74 77.40
C LEU A 51 -101.35 -75.85 77.22
N THR A 52 -101.37 -76.55 76.08
CA THR A 52 -102.35 -77.62 75.82
C THR A 52 -102.07 -78.95 76.52
N SER A 53 -100.87 -79.14 77.10
CA SER A 53 -100.48 -80.39 77.77
C SER A 53 -100.60 -80.36 79.30
N LEU A 54 -100.99 -79.23 79.90
CA LEU A 54 -101.09 -79.08 81.35
C LEU A 54 -102.53 -79.30 81.90
N PRO A 55 -102.68 -79.92 83.09
CA PRO A 55 -103.97 -80.13 83.75
C PRO A 55 -104.59 -78.81 84.29
N LEU A 56 -105.93 -78.75 84.29
CA LEU A 56 -106.76 -77.53 84.43
C LEU A 56 -106.46 -76.66 85.68
N THR A 57 -106.02 -77.25 86.79
CA THR A 57 -105.70 -76.52 88.03
C THR A 57 -104.39 -75.71 87.94
N SER A 58 -103.44 -76.13 87.10
CA SER A 58 -102.17 -75.41 86.86
C SER A 58 -102.36 -74.25 85.87
N LEU A 59 -103.28 -74.40 84.91
CA LEU A 59 -103.57 -73.38 83.90
C LEU A 59 -104.28 -72.15 84.48
N GLN A 60 -104.99 -72.31 85.61
CA GLN A 60 -105.60 -71.20 86.35
C GLN A 60 -104.59 -70.38 87.18
N SER A 61 -103.43 -70.93 87.55
CA SER A 61 -102.41 -70.22 88.35
C SER A 61 -101.25 -69.64 87.52
N GLU A 62 -101.10 -70.07 86.27
CA GLU A 62 -100.08 -69.62 85.31
C GLU A 62 -100.13 -68.11 84.98
N PRO A 63 -101.29 -67.43 84.82
CA PRO A 63 -101.33 -66.00 84.53
C PRO A 63 -100.69 -65.15 85.64
N VAL A 64 -100.83 -65.57 86.89
CA VAL A 64 -100.24 -64.89 88.05
C VAL A 64 -98.71 -65.08 88.07
N SER A 65 -98.22 -66.26 87.67
CA SER A 65 -96.78 -66.53 87.57
C SER A 65 -96.11 -65.77 86.41
N LEU A 66 -96.76 -65.74 85.24
CA LEU A 66 -96.30 -64.94 84.09
C LEU A 66 -96.28 -63.44 84.39
N SER A 67 -97.32 -62.92 85.05
CA SER A 67 -97.34 -61.52 85.49
C SER A 67 -96.19 -61.21 86.46
N SER A 68 -95.85 -62.16 87.35
CA SER A 68 -94.70 -62.05 88.26
C SER A 68 -93.36 -62.04 87.51
N SER A 69 -93.14 -62.96 86.58
CA SER A 69 -91.91 -63.05 85.80
C SER A 69 -91.74 -61.89 84.83
N SER A 70 -92.82 -61.42 84.20
CA SER A 70 -92.80 -60.20 83.38
C SER A 70 -92.42 -58.99 84.22
N ALA A 71 -93.02 -58.84 85.42
CA ALA A 71 -92.67 -57.74 86.32
C ALA A 71 -91.19 -57.79 86.76
N GLN A 72 -90.65 -58.99 87.02
CA GLN A 72 -89.22 -59.20 87.31
C GLN A 72 -88.33 -58.87 86.12
N LEU A 73 -88.66 -59.32 84.90
CA LEU A 73 -87.90 -59.00 83.70
C LEU A 73 -87.97 -57.52 83.37
N THR A 74 -89.13 -56.88 83.49
CA THR A 74 -89.24 -55.44 83.28
C THR A 74 -88.43 -54.69 84.31
N ASN A 75 -88.40 -55.12 85.58
CA ASN A 75 -87.52 -54.53 86.59
C ASN A 75 -86.03 -54.79 86.29
N ALA A 76 -85.67 -55.97 85.78
CA ALA A 76 -84.30 -56.29 85.37
C ALA A 76 -83.86 -55.49 84.14
N LEU A 77 -84.77 -55.24 83.19
CA LEU A 77 -84.51 -54.48 81.98
C LEU A 77 -84.51 -52.98 82.26
N THR A 78 -85.40 -52.46 83.12
CA THR A 78 -85.29 -51.08 83.58
C THR A 78 -84.04 -50.89 84.42
N THR A 79 -83.68 -51.80 85.32
CA THR A 79 -82.39 -51.71 86.02
C THR A 79 -81.21 -51.84 85.07
N LEU A 80 -81.24 -52.69 84.05
CA LEU A 80 -80.19 -52.75 83.02
C LEU A 80 -80.12 -51.45 82.21
N CYS A 81 -81.24 -50.94 81.72
CA CYS A 81 -81.32 -49.68 81.00
C CYS A 81 -80.90 -48.50 81.88
N HIS A 82 -81.19 -48.49 83.18
CA HIS A 82 -80.75 -47.43 84.10
C HIS A 82 -79.27 -47.55 84.46
N THR A 83 -78.76 -48.78 84.65
CA THR A 83 -77.36 -49.04 85.03
C THR A 83 -76.41 -48.92 83.84
N SER A 84 -76.87 -49.23 82.63
CA SER A 84 -76.08 -49.22 81.39
C SER A 84 -76.51 -48.16 80.37
N TYR A 85 -77.35 -47.19 80.77
CA TYR A 85 -77.69 -46.01 79.95
C TYR A 85 -76.46 -45.30 79.35
N PRO A 86 -75.35 -45.09 80.10
CA PRO A 86 -74.16 -44.42 79.57
C PRO A 86 -73.50 -45.19 78.41
N THR A 87 -73.58 -46.53 78.44
CA THR A 87 -72.97 -47.40 77.43
C THR A 87 -73.74 -47.36 76.11
N PHE A 88 -75.07 -47.25 76.14
CA PHE A 88 -75.86 -47.07 74.91
C PHE A 88 -75.66 -45.69 74.29
N LEU A 89 -75.55 -44.65 75.11
CA LEU A 89 -75.29 -43.29 74.64
C LEU A 89 -73.90 -43.18 74.02
N SER A 90 -72.89 -43.84 74.61
CA SER A 90 -71.54 -43.90 74.02
C SER A 90 -71.50 -44.74 72.74
N LEU A 91 -72.23 -45.86 72.66
CA LEU A 91 -72.35 -46.66 71.44
C LEU A 91 -72.99 -45.88 70.29
N HIS A 92 -74.05 -45.12 70.57
CA HIS A 92 -74.70 -44.30 69.56
C HIS A 92 -73.82 -43.12 69.12
N ALA A 93 -73.15 -42.47 70.08
CA ALA A 93 -72.20 -41.39 69.79
C ALA A 93 -71.02 -41.91 68.93
N THR A 94 -70.48 -43.09 69.23
CA THR A 94 -69.37 -43.67 68.46
C THR A 94 -69.82 -44.11 67.06
N ALA A 95 -71.00 -44.72 66.92
CA ALA A 95 -71.54 -45.11 65.61
C ALA A 95 -71.85 -43.91 64.70
N SER A 96 -72.42 -42.84 65.27
CA SER A 96 -72.69 -41.60 64.54
C SER A 96 -71.39 -40.90 64.12
N THR A 97 -70.43 -40.80 65.05
CA THR A 97 -69.10 -40.22 64.77
C THR A 97 -68.34 -41.01 63.70
N LEU A 98 -68.44 -42.34 63.71
CA LEU A 98 -67.82 -43.20 62.69
C LEU A 98 -68.46 -42.97 61.32
N THR A 99 -69.79 -42.86 61.26
CA THR A 99 -70.49 -42.62 59.98
C THR A 99 -70.12 -41.26 59.40
N ALA A 100 -70.02 -40.23 60.24
CA ALA A 100 -69.58 -38.89 59.83
C ALA A 100 -68.10 -38.85 59.42
N SER A 101 -67.22 -39.59 60.09
CA SER A 101 -65.81 -39.65 59.72
C SER A 101 -65.60 -40.43 58.42
N LEU A 102 -66.39 -41.47 58.17
CA LEU A 102 -66.34 -42.25 56.93
C LEU A 102 -66.84 -41.45 55.73
N SER A 103 -67.90 -40.65 55.89
CA SER A 103 -68.38 -39.76 54.83
C SER A 103 -67.40 -38.62 54.54
N SER A 104 -66.78 -38.04 55.58
CA SER A 104 -65.70 -37.06 55.43
C SER A 104 -64.47 -37.65 54.73
N LEU A 105 -64.10 -38.89 55.08
CA LEU A 105 -63.01 -39.62 54.43
C LEU A 105 -63.32 -39.88 52.95
N SER A 106 -64.55 -40.30 52.63
CA SER A 106 -64.98 -40.53 51.24
C SER A 106 -64.89 -39.24 50.41
N SER A 107 -65.40 -38.14 50.95
CA SER A 107 -65.34 -36.83 50.28
C SER A 107 -63.89 -36.36 50.06
N SER A 108 -63.03 -36.56 51.06
CA SER A 108 -61.61 -36.24 50.96
C SER A 108 -60.91 -37.12 49.91
N LEU A 109 -61.29 -38.39 49.81
CA LEU A 109 -60.74 -39.33 48.85
C LEU A 109 -61.20 -38.99 47.41
N ASP A 110 -62.45 -38.61 47.20
CA ASP A 110 -62.94 -38.12 45.90
C ASP A 110 -62.28 -36.80 45.49
N SER A 111 -62.06 -35.88 46.44
CA SER A 111 -61.28 -34.67 46.19
C SER A 111 -59.83 -34.99 45.83
N LEU A 112 -59.21 -35.99 46.46
CA LEU A 112 -57.86 -36.43 46.11
C LEU A 112 -57.84 -37.06 44.71
N LEU A 113 -58.82 -37.91 44.40
CA LEU A 113 -58.91 -38.61 43.12
C LEU A 113 -59.13 -37.66 41.94
N SER A 114 -59.84 -36.55 42.17
CA SER A 114 -60.06 -35.50 41.16
C SER A 114 -58.90 -34.52 41.01
N THR A 115 -58.08 -34.31 42.04
CA THR A 115 -56.92 -33.40 42.01
C THR A 115 -55.63 -34.06 41.55
N LEU A 116 -55.51 -35.39 41.68
CA LEU A 116 -54.33 -36.14 41.22
C LEU A 116 -54.04 -35.95 39.71
N PRO A 117 -55.02 -36.02 38.79
CA PRO A 117 -54.76 -35.88 37.36
C PRO A 117 -54.32 -34.46 36.98
N SER A 118 -54.89 -33.43 37.61
CA SER A 118 -54.50 -32.04 37.34
C SER A 118 -53.08 -31.75 37.85
N LEU A 119 -52.70 -32.34 39.00
CA LEU A 119 -51.34 -32.31 39.51
C LEU A 119 -50.38 -33.06 38.58
N GLU A 120 -50.75 -34.24 38.07
CA GLU A 120 -49.94 -35.00 37.11
C GLU A 120 -49.74 -34.21 35.81
N THR A 121 -50.78 -33.60 35.25
CA THR A 121 -50.65 -32.78 34.04
C THR A 121 -49.77 -31.55 34.27
N SER A 122 -49.89 -30.90 35.43
CA SER A 122 -49.09 -29.71 35.77
C SER A 122 -47.62 -30.07 36.01
N THR A 123 -47.35 -31.19 36.68
CA THR A 123 -45.98 -31.69 36.88
C THR A 123 -45.34 -32.14 35.55
N ARG A 124 -46.11 -32.74 34.64
CA ARG A 124 -45.63 -33.10 33.29
C ARG A 124 -45.34 -31.86 32.43
N ALA A 125 -46.22 -30.86 32.46
CA ALA A 125 -46.00 -29.57 31.79
C ALA A 125 -44.78 -28.84 32.37
N PHE A 126 -44.68 -28.76 33.70
CA PHE A 126 -43.54 -28.19 34.40
C PHE A 126 -42.23 -28.91 34.05
N ALA A 127 -42.23 -30.25 33.98
CA ALA A 127 -41.06 -31.02 33.58
C ALA A 127 -40.64 -30.75 32.12
N GLN A 128 -41.59 -30.56 31.20
CA GLN A 128 -41.29 -30.22 29.80
C GLN A 128 -40.69 -28.82 29.67
N GLU A 129 -41.26 -27.83 30.35
CA GLU A 129 -40.77 -26.45 30.29
C GLU A 129 -39.42 -26.30 31.02
N THR A 130 -39.29 -26.92 32.19
CA THR A 130 -38.03 -26.98 32.95
C THR A 130 -36.93 -27.64 32.14
N ARG A 131 -37.21 -28.63 31.29
CA ARG A 131 -36.19 -29.23 30.39
C ARG A 131 -35.63 -28.23 29.39
N LYS A 132 -36.45 -27.32 28.83
CA LYS A 132 -35.95 -26.27 27.92
C LYS A 132 -35.05 -25.29 28.67
N ILE A 133 -35.53 -24.80 29.81
CA ILE A 133 -34.79 -23.88 30.69
C ILE A 133 -33.48 -24.54 31.17
N GLN A 134 -33.51 -25.82 31.54
CA GLN A 134 -32.30 -26.55 31.92
C GLN A 134 -31.32 -26.69 30.76
N ARG A 135 -31.78 -26.91 29.52
CA ARG A 135 -30.88 -26.95 28.35
C ARG A 135 -30.23 -25.58 28.13
N GLU A 136 -30.98 -24.50 28.21
CA GLU A 136 -30.45 -23.14 28.08
C GLU A 136 -29.49 -22.80 29.22
N ARG A 137 -29.83 -23.13 30.46
CA ARG A 137 -28.96 -22.96 31.62
C ARG A 137 -27.69 -23.80 31.51
N ARG A 138 -27.77 -25.03 30.99
CA ARG A 138 -26.59 -25.87 30.71
C ARG A 138 -25.71 -25.25 29.63
N LYS A 139 -26.30 -24.72 28.54
CA LYS A 139 -25.57 -23.99 27.50
C LYS A 139 -24.87 -22.75 28.08
N ALA A 140 -25.60 -21.93 28.84
CA ALA A 140 -25.06 -20.73 29.47
C ALA A 140 -23.96 -21.05 30.48
N SER A 141 -24.13 -22.11 31.29
CA SER A 141 -23.11 -22.60 32.22
C SER A 141 -21.85 -23.05 31.48
N LEU A 142 -22.00 -23.76 30.36
CA LEU A 142 -20.87 -24.21 29.55
C LEU A 142 -20.11 -23.03 28.91
N ILE A 143 -20.84 -22.02 28.43
CA ILE A 143 -20.23 -20.79 27.90
C ILE A 143 -19.49 -20.05 29.00
N LEU A 144 -20.08 -19.93 30.19
CA LEU A 144 -19.46 -19.26 31.34
C LEU A 144 -18.17 -19.96 31.77
N GLU A 145 -18.16 -21.29 31.81
CA GLU A 145 -16.99 -22.10 32.18
C GLU A 145 -15.84 -21.99 31.15
N HIS A 146 -16.15 -21.76 29.88
CA HIS A 146 -15.16 -21.64 28.81
C HIS A 146 -15.05 -20.24 28.21
N HIS A 147 -15.58 -19.23 28.91
CA HIS A 147 -15.63 -17.85 28.44
C HIS A 147 -14.24 -17.31 28.15
N ASP A 148 -13.29 -17.52 29.06
CA ASP A 148 -11.91 -17.01 28.93
C ASP A 148 -11.23 -17.57 27.67
N LYS A 149 -11.38 -18.87 27.42
CA LYS A 149 -10.81 -19.53 26.23
C LYS A 149 -11.45 -19.02 24.94
N LEU A 150 -12.76 -18.75 24.96
CA LEU A 150 -13.47 -18.16 23.81
C LEU A 150 -13.01 -16.73 23.56
N TYR A 151 -12.81 -15.95 24.63
CA TYR A 151 -12.27 -14.60 24.54
C TYR A 151 -10.85 -14.60 23.96
N ASP A 152 -9.97 -15.49 24.42
CA ASP A 152 -8.62 -15.62 23.88
C ASP A 152 -8.64 -15.92 22.38
N MET A 153 -9.53 -16.82 21.93
CA MET A 153 -9.67 -17.13 20.50
C MET A 153 -10.22 -15.98 19.67
N LEU A 154 -11.20 -15.24 20.20
CA LEU A 154 -11.79 -14.08 19.53
C LEU A 154 -10.89 -12.84 19.56
N SER A 155 -9.95 -12.77 20.50
CA SER A 155 -9.00 -11.66 20.62
C SER A 155 -7.76 -11.81 19.72
N LEU A 156 -7.54 -12.97 19.09
CA LEU A 156 -6.40 -13.22 18.18
C LEU A 156 -6.22 -12.15 17.09
N PRO A 157 -7.27 -11.71 16.36
CA PRO A 157 -7.10 -10.67 15.34
C PRO A 157 -6.69 -9.32 15.93
N MET A 158 -7.21 -8.98 17.11
CA MET A 158 -6.84 -7.74 17.81
C MET A 158 -5.41 -7.79 18.32
N LEU A 159 -4.98 -8.93 18.87
CA LEU A 159 -3.61 -9.13 19.32
C LEU A 159 -2.63 -9.06 18.15
N LEU A 160 -2.99 -9.69 17.02
CA LEU A 160 -2.22 -9.64 15.79
C LEU A 160 -2.03 -8.20 15.29
N ASP A 161 -3.10 -7.41 15.28
CA ASP A 161 -3.06 -5.99 14.91
C ASP A 161 -2.14 -5.16 15.82
N SER A 162 -2.19 -5.41 17.13
CA SER A 162 -1.31 -4.78 18.11
C SER A 162 0.16 -5.17 17.86
N CYS A 163 0.44 -6.44 17.59
CA CYS A 163 1.80 -6.91 17.27
C CYS A 163 2.35 -6.25 15.99
N ILE A 164 1.52 -6.11 14.95
CA ILE A 164 1.90 -5.46 13.68
C ILE A 164 2.22 -3.98 13.92
N ARG A 165 1.36 -3.26 14.66
CA ARG A 165 1.58 -1.86 15.02
C ARG A 165 2.84 -1.62 15.85
N ASN A 166 3.20 -2.58 16.70
CA ASN A 166 4.41 -2.53 17.53
C ASN A 166 5.68 -3.04 16.80
N HIS A 167 5.59 -3.35 15.50
CA HIS A 167 6.69 -3.93 14.68
C HIS A 167 7.23 -5.27 15.19
N ASN A 168 6.45 -6.00 16.00
CA ASN A 168 6.80 -7.34 16.49
C ASN A 168 6.30 -8.40 15.51
N TYR A 169 6.90 -8.43 14.32
CA TYR A 169 6.44 -9.29 13.22
C TYR A 169 6.63 -10.80 13.48
N ASN A 170 7.61 -11.21 14.30
CA ASN A 170 7.77 -12.64 14.63
C ASN A 170 6.54 -13.19 15.38
N GLU A 171 6.08 -12.48 16.41
CA GLU A 171 4.90 -12.89 17.19
C GLU A 171 3.62 -12.86 16.34
N ALA A 172 3.50 -11.85 15.47
CA ALA A 172 2.40 -11.76 14.52
C ALA A 172 2.31 -13.00 13.61
N LEU A 173 3.45 -13.47 13.07
CA LEU A 173 3.50 -14.67 12.23
C LEU A 173 3.18 -15.95 13.02
N LEU A 174 3.61 -16.04 14.29
CA LEU A 174 3.25 -17.16 15.16
C LEU A 174 1.74 -17.20 15.41
N LEU A 175 1.11 -16.06 15.72
CA LEU A 175 -0.35 -15.96 15.88
C LEU A 175 -1.11 -16.32 14.59
N ALA A 176 -0.59 -15.91 13.43
CA ALA A 176 -1.16 -16.27 12.14
C ALA A 176 -1.05 -17.78 11.85
N SER A 177 0.08 -18.42 12.18
CA SER A 177 0.23 -19.88 12.03
C SER A 177 -0.67 -20.65 13.01
N HIS A 178 -0.87 -20.13 14.22
CA HIS A 178 -1.81 -20.69 15.18
C HIS A 178 -3.26 -20.61 14.67
N SER A 179 -3.68 -19.47 14.09
CA SER A 179 -5.04 -19.33 13.51
C SER A 179 -5.27 -20.27 12.32
N ALA A 180 -4.24 -20.49 11.48
CA ALA A 180 -4.29 -21.48 10.40
C ALA A 180 -4.46 -22.90 10.94
N THR A 181 -3.69 -23.26 11.97
CA THR A 181 -3.74 -24.59 12.59
C THR A 181 -5.10 -24.84 13.24
N LEU A 182 -5.66 -23.82 13.91
CA LEU A 182 -6.98 -23.86 14.52
C LEU A 182 -8.09 -24.08 13.47
N SER A 183 -8.03 -23.36 12.35
CA SER A 183 -8.98 -23.51 11.23
C SER A 183 -8.92 -24.91 10.62
N LYS A 184 -7.72 -25.46 10.43
CA LYS A 184 -7.54 -26.85 9.95
C LYS A 184 -8.10 -27.88 10.94
N ARG A 185 -7.96 -27.64 12.25
CA ARG A 185 -8.46 -28.56 13.29
C ARG A 185 -9.98 -28.55 13.42
N PHE A 186 -10.63 -27.43 13.10
CA PHE A 186 -12.09 -27.27 13.20
C PHE A 186 -12.72 -26.74 11.89
N PRO A 187 -12.74 -27.53 10.80
CA PRO A 187 -13.22 -27.07 9.51
C PRO A 187 -14.71 -26.71 9.49
N ASN A 188 -15.54 -27.38 10.28
CA ASN A 188 -17.00 -27.21 10.23
C ASN A 188 -17.53 -26.04 11.05
N ASN A 189 -16.68 -25.30 11.79
CA ASN A 189 -17.12 -24.21 12.65
C ASN A 189 -16.98 -22.84 11.95
N PRO A 190 -18.08 -22.13 11.65
CA PRO A 190 -18.04 -20.88 10.91
C PRO A 190 -17.34 -19.74 11.68
N LEU A 191 -17.37 -19.74 13.02
CA LEU A 191 -16.71 -18.70 13.82
C LEU A 191 -15.19 -18.79 13.73
N ILE A 192 -14.64 -20.00 13.68
CA ILE A 192 -13.19 -20.19 13.55
C ILE A 192 -12.72 -19.81 12.15
N GLN A 193 -13.54 -20.10 11.13
CA GLN A 193 -13.27 -19.64 9.77
C GLN A 193 -13.31 -18.11 9.66
N SER A 194 -14.26 -17.43 10.31
CA SER A 194 -14.31 -15.96 10.30
C SER A 194 -13.11 -15.34 11.01
N VAL A 195 -12.69 -15.89 12.16
CA VAL A 195 -11.46 -15.44 12.87
C VAL A 195 -10.23 -15.64 11.99
N ARG A 196 -10.14 -16.77 11.27
CA ARG A 196 -9.03 -17.02 10.33
C ARG A 196 -9.02 -16.00 9.19
N ALA A 197 -10.18 -15.74 8.57
CA ALA A 197 -10.30 -14.76 7.49
C ALA A 197 -9.90 -13.35 7.96
N GLU A 198 -10.29 -12.95 9.17
CA GLU A 198 -9.87 -11.67 9.74
C GLU A 198 -8.37 -11.62 10.00
N CYS A 199 -7.77 -12.67 10.57
CA CYS A 199 -6.32 -12.77 10.75
C CYS A 199 -5.57 -12.67 9.41
N ASP A 200 -6.05 -13.34 8.35
CA ASP A 200 -5.46 -13.29 7.02
C ASP A 200 -5.51 -11.87 6.43
N ALA A 201 -6.61 -11.15 6.61
CA ALA A 201 -6.71 -9.75 6.21
C ALA A 201 -5.69 -8.86 6.92
N ARG A 202 -5.41 -9.10 8.23
CA ARG A 202 -4.36 -8.36 8.95
C ARG A 202 -2.96 -8.71 8.49
N VAL A 203 -2.69 -9.99 8.18
CA VAL A 203 -1.40 -10.41 7.61
C VAL A 203 -1.17 -9.80 6.22
N GLN A 204 -2.22 -9.68 5.41
CA GLN A 204 -2.16 -8.94 4.14
C GLN A 204 -1.85 -7.45 4.36
N ALA A 205 -2.46 -6.80 5.38
CA ALA A 205 -2.11 -5.43 5.72
C ALA A 205 -0.64 -5.28 6.17
N MET A 206 -0.12 -6.26 6.93
CA MET A 206 1.29 -6.33 7.31
C MET A 206 2.21 -6.47 6.08
N LEU A 207 1.83 -7.26 5.08
CA LEU A 207 2.56 -7.37 3.81
C LEU A 207 2.69 -5.98 3.14
N THR A 208 1.59 -5.25 3.03
CA THR A 208 1.58 -3.90 2.45
C THR A 208 2.48 -2.94 3.23
N GLN A 209 2.48 -3.02 4.56
CA GLN A 209 3.35 -2.21 5.41
C GLN A 209 4.83 -2.55 5.20
N LEU A 210 5.19 -3.84 5.15
CA LEU A 210 6.57 -4.29 4.92
C LEU A 210 7.07 -3.89 3.52
N LEU A 211 6.21 -3.98 2.50
CA LEU A 211 6.51 -3.46 1.16
C LEU A 211 6.69 -1.93 1.17
N GLY A 212 5.88 -1.21 1.96
CA GLY A 212 6.04 0.23 2.18
C GLY A 212 7.42 0.61 2.73
N VAL A 213 7.97 -0.18 3.66
CA VAL A 213 9.33 0.04 4.20
C VAL A 213 10.42 -0.08 3.13
N LEU A 214 10.20 -0.87 2.06
CA LEU A 214 11.16 -0.96 0.94
C LEU A 214 11.22 0.34 0.12
N ASN A 215 10.17 1.16 0.17
CA ASN A 215 10.08 2.45 -0.52
C ASN A 215 10.65 3.61 0.30
N GLU A 216 11.00 3.37 1.57
CA GLU A 216 11.50 4.38 2.51
C GLU A 216 13.03 4.38 2.61
N PRO A 217 13.66 5.47 3.11
CA PRO A 217 15.09 5.50 3.41
C PRO A 217 15.42 4.56 4.58
N ALA A 218 15.76 3.31 4.28
CA ALA A 218 16.12 2.30 5.26
C ALA A 218 17.57 1.82 5.09
N LYS A 219 18.25 1.55 6.22
CA LYS A 219 19.59 0.96 6.23
C LYS A 219 19.52 -0.54 5.93
N LEU A 220 20.63 -1.11 5.42
CA LEU A 220 20.76 -2.54 5.10
C LEU A 220 20.22 -3.49 6.21
N PRO A 221 20.47 -3.29 7.52
CA PRO A 221 19.94 -4.20 8.55
C PRO A 221 18.41 -4.16 8.69
N ALA A 222 17.78 -3.03 8.41
CA ALA A 222 16.33 -2.91 8.41
C ALA A 222 15.74 -3.62 7.19
N LEU A 223 16.29 -3.35 6.00
CA LEU A 223 15.90 -4.01 4.75
C LEU A 223 16.07 -5.52 4.83
N PHE A 224 17.19 -5.99 5.37
CA PHE A 224 17.46 -7.42 5.57
C PHE A 224 16.42 -8.07 6.50
N ARG A 225 16.04 -7.40 7.59
CA ARG A 225 14.98 -7.89 8.49
C ARG A 225 13.63 -7.94 7.75
N THR A 226 13.25 -6.88 7.06
CA THR A 226 12.01 -6.81 6.28
C THR A 226 11.92 -7.92 5.24
N VAL A 227 12.97 -8.10 4.42
CA VAL A 227 13.02 -9.17 3.40
C VAL A 227 12.97 -10.55 4.04
N ASN A 228 13.62 -10.76 5.19
CA ASN A 228 13.51 -12.02 5.91
C ASN A 228 12.09 -12.30 6.42
N PHE A 229 11.36 -11.28 6.88
CA PHE A 229 9.96 -11.43 7.28
C PHE A 229 9.05 -11.72 6.08
N LEU A 230 9.25 -11.03 4.96
CA LEU A 230 8.55 -11.30 3.70
C LEU A 230 8.80 -12.75 3.24
N ARG A 231 10.03 -13.24 3.35
CA ARG A 231 10.36 -14.63 3.03
C ARG A 231 9.66 -15.63 3.96
N LYS A 232 9.58 -15.33 5.27
CA LYS A 232 8.86 -16.16 6.24
C LYS A 232 7.35 -16.19 6.04
N MET A 233 6.78 -15.20 5.36
CA MET A 233 5.35 -15.19 5.04
C MET A 233 5.00 -16.19 3.93
N GLU A 234 5.98 -16.64 3.14
CA GLU A 234 5.81 -17.62 2.05
C GLU A 234 4.74 -17.23 1.01
N VAL A 235 4.46 -15.93 0.87
CA VAL A 235 3.47 -15.41 -0.09
C VAL A 235 4.07 -15.20 -1.48
N MET A 236 5.37 -14.91 -1.56
CA MET A 236 6.08 -14.54 -2.78
C MET A 236 7.25 -15.49 -3.04
N ASP A 237 7.48 -15.83 -4.31
CA ASP A 237 8.70 -16.55 -4.68
C ASP A 237 9.94 -15.63 -4.54
N GLU A 238 11.14 -16.21 -4.47
CA GLU A 238 12.38 -15.46 -4.32
C GLU A 238 12.59 -14.47 -5.49
N GLN A 239 12.15 -14.83 -6.71
CA GLN A 239 12.18 -13.94 -7.88
C GLN A 239 11.23 -12.76 -7.75
N GLU A 240 10.00 -13.01 -7.30
CA GLU A 240 8.99 -11.97 -7.09
C GLU A 240 9.41 -11.03 -5.97
N LEU A 241 10.00 -11.57 -4.90
CA LEU A 241 10.54 -10.81 -3.78
C LEU A 241 11.72 -9.92 -4.21
N ALA A 242 12.62 -10.47 -5.03
CA ALA A 242 13.73 -9.72 -5.63
C ALA A 242 13.23 -8.59 -6.53
N LEU A 243 12.20 -8.84 -7.34
CA LEU A 243 11.57 -7.82 -8.17
C LEU A 243 10.91 -6.74 -7.31
N ALA A 244 10.11 -7.12 -6.31
CA ALA A 244 9.45 -6.19 -5.40
C ALA A 244 10.45 -5.31 -4.64
N PHE A 245 11.60 -5.88 -4.26
CA PHE A 245 12.71 -5.14 -3.66
C PHE A 245 13.27 -4.09 -4.64
N LEU A 246 13.60 -4.49 -5.88
CA LEU A 246 14.14 -3.56 -6.88
C LEU A 246 13.13 -2.49 -7.28
N THR A 247 11.85 -2.82 -7.41
CA THR A 247 10.80 -1.83 -7.70
C THR A 247 10.63 -0.87 -6.55
N GLY A 248 10.61 -1.35 -5.30
CA GLY A 248 10.43 -0.48 -4.14
C GLY A 248 11.61 0.46 -3.91
N ARG A 249 12.84 -0.06 -3.99
CA ARG A 249 14.06 0.76 -3.98
C ARG A 249 14.15 1.68 -5.19
N GLY A 250 13.60 1.26 -6.32
CA GLY A 250 13.44 2.10 -7.50
C GLY A 250 12.59 3.33 -7.22
N VAL A 251 11.40 3.14 -6.66
CA VAL A 251 10.49 4.25 -6.26
C VAL A 251 11.16 5.19 -5.25
N TYR A 252 11.88 4.64 -4.27
CA TYR A 252 12.67 5.45 -3.34
C TYR A 252 13.70 6.33 -4.06
N LEU A 253 14.48 5.73 -4.97
CA LEU A 253 15.50 6.44 -5.74
C LEU A 253 14.88 7.50 -6.66
N ASP A 254 13.77 7.19 -7.31
CA ASP A 254 13.02 8.13 -8.14
C ASP A 254 12.50 9.31 -7.30
N GLY A 255 12.02 9.05 -6.09
CA GLY A 255 11.67 10.10 -5.12
C GLY A 255 12.84 11.01 -4.79
N ALA A 256 14.01 10.43 -4.49
CA ALA A 256 15.23 11.20 -4.19
C ALA A 256 15.70 12.05 -5.38
N LEU A 257 15.64 11.51 -6.60
CA LEU A 257 16.02 12.23 -7.82
C LEU A 257 15.00 13.34 -8.16
N SER A 258 13.70 13.09 -7.96
CA SER A 258 12.66 14.08 -8.18
C SER A 258 12.77 15.29 -7.23
N ALA A 259 13.29 15.10 -6.02
CA ALA A 259 13.58 16.19 -5.11
C ALA A 259 14.64 17.14 -5.70
N VAL A 260 15.70 16.59 -6.29
CA VAL A 260 16.74 17.36 -7.00
C VAL A 260 16.17 18.08 -8.23
N ASP A 261 15.25 17.45 -8.96
CA ASP A 261 14.54 18.08 -10.08
C ASP A 261 13.62 19.22 -9.65
N THR A 262 13.11 19.17 -8.43
CA THR A 262 12.28 20.26 -7.88
C THR A 262 13.18 21.44 -7.51
N GLU A 263 14.35 21.18 -6.92
CA GLU A 263 15.37 22.20 -6.64
C GLU A 263 15.91 22.86 -7.92
N LYS A 264 16.02 22.12 -9.03
CA LYS A 264 16.34 22.68 -10.35
C LYS A 264 15.40 23.83 -10.69
N ARG A 265 14.09 23.62 -10.53
CA ARG A 265 13.05 24.58 -10.94
C ARG A 265 13.15 25.88 -10.14
N SER A 266 13.38 25.79 -8.83
CA SER A 266 13.52 26.98 -7.98
C SER A 266 14.84 27.72 -8.22
N ASN A 267 15.95 27.00 -8.39
CA ASN A 267 17.28 27.60 -8.52
C ASN A 267 17.52 28.22 -9.90
N ILE A 268 16.88 27.73 -10.96
CA ILE A 268 17.04 28.29 -12.32
C ILE A 268 16.23 29.58 -12.47
N GLU A 269 15.00 29.64 -11.96
CA GLU A 269 14.15 30.85 -12.07
C GLU A 269 14.72 32.06 -11.28
N GLY A 270 15.52 31.80 -10.24
CA GLY A 270 16.10 32.86 -9.39
C GLY A 270 17.49 33.36 -9.78
N ASN A 271 18.20 32.69 -10.69
CA ASN A 271 19.63 32.95 -10.90
C ASN A 271 19.93 33.64 -12.24
N ARG A 272 20.79 34.67 -12.21
CA ARG A 272 21.19 35.39 -13.44
C ARG A 272 22.05 34.52 -14.36
N ASP A 273 22.87 33.63 -13.78
CA ASP A 273 23.72 32.68 -14.52
C ASP A 273 23.06 31.31 -14.65
N HIS A 274 22.13 31.20 -15.60
CA HIS A 274 21.40 29.95 -15.89
C HIS A 274 22.34 28.77 -16.20
N ARG A 275 23.44 29.00 -16.94
CA ARG A 275 24.43 27.98 -17.32
C ARG A 275 25.10 27.33 -16.11
N ALA A 276 25.58 28.14 -15.17
CA ALA A 276 26.21 27.65 -13.95
C ALA A 276 25.21 26.94 -13.01
N ALA A 277 23.93 27.32 -13.06
CA ALA A 277 22.87 26.62 -12.33
C ALA A 277 22.64 25.19 -12.88
N TYR A 278 22.55 25.04 -14.21
CA TYR A 278 22.45 23.72 -14.85
C TYR A 278 23.64 22.82 -14.53
N ALA A 279 24.88 23.36 -14.54
CA ALA A 279 26.08 22.60 -14.21
C ALA A 279 26.08 22.09 -12.75
N ARG A 280 25.65 22.94 -11.79
CA ARG A 280 25.53 22.54 -10.37
C ARG A 280 24.44 21.49 -10.18
N TYR A 281 23.29 21.68 -10.80
CA TYR A 281 22.19 20.72 -10.78
C TYR A 281 22.65 19.36 -11.31
N LEU A 282 23.29 19.32 -12.48
CA LEU A 282 23.72 18.07 -13.10
C LEU A 282 24.76 17.35 -12.25
N LYS A 283 25.71 18.09 -11.65
CA LYS A 283 26.67 17.52 -10.70
C LYS A 283 25.96 16.88 -9.49
N HIS A 284 25.02 17.61 -8.89
CA HIS A 284 24.27 17.12 -7.73
C HIS A 284 23.42 15.89 -8.08
N TYR A 285 22.73 15.90 -9.23
CA TYR A 285 21.96 14.78 -9.74
C TYR A 285 22.84 13.54 -9.93
N VAL A 286 24.02 13.70 -10.55
CA VAL A 286 24.96 12.59 -10.76
C VAL A 286 25.45 12.00 -9.43
N ASP A 287 25.69 12.83 -8.41
CA ASP A 287 26.10 12.37 -7.08
C ASP A 287 24.99 11.54 -6.40
N VAL A 288 23.76 12.06 -6.37
CA VAL A 288 22.60 11.36 -5.79
C VAL A 288 22.29 10.07 -6.55
N TRP A 289 22.33 10.12 -7.88
CA TRP A 289 22.14 8.93 -8.73
C TRP A 289 23.22 7.89 -8.45
N ARG A 290 24.49 8.30 -8.40
CA ARG A 290 25.62 7.39 -8.16
C ARG A 290 25.49 6.70 -6.81
N GLU A 291 25.27 7.47 -5.75
CA GLU A 291 25.14 6.92 -4.39
C GLU A 291 23.92 5.99 -4.28
N GLY A 292 22.78 6.43 -4.80
CA GLY A 292 21.53 5.67 -4.76
C GLY A 292 21.60 4.36 -5.54
N VAL A 293 22.09 4.37 -6.78
CA VAL A 293 22.24 3.14 -7.58
C VAL A 293 23.26 2.21 -6.94
N GLN A 294 24.38 2.73 -6.43
CA GLN A 294 25.40 1.91 -5.75
C GLN A 294 24.84 1.26 -4.49
N ASP A 295 24.06 1.98 -3.69
CA ASP A 295 23.40 1.46 -2.50
C ASP A 295 22.42 0.33 -2.85
N VAL A 296 21.53 0.54 -3.81
CA VAL A 296 20.54 -0.49 -4.22
C VAL A 296 21.23 -1.74 -4.77
N VAL A 297 22.23 -1.59 -5.63
CA VAL A 297 22.96 -2.72 -6.21
C VAL A 297 23.73 -3.48 -5.13
N SER A 298 24.38 -2.78 -4.20
CA SER A 298 25.08 -3.38 -3.07
C SER A 298 24.12 -4.14 -2.15
N GLN A 299 23.01 -3.52 -1.77
CA GLN A 299 21.96 -4.13 -0.95
C GLN A 299 21.38 -5.38 -1.61
N TYR A 300 21.09 -5.32 -2.91
CA TYR A 300 20.58 -6.46 -3.67
C TYR A 300 21.59 -7.62 -3.67
N ASN A 301 22.86 -7.31 -3.94
CA ASN A 301 23.92 -8.31 -3.97
C ASN A 301 24.06 -9.03 -2.62
N THR A 302 24.09 -8.29 -1.51
CA THR A 302 24.17 -8.88 -0.16
C THR A 302 22.93 -9.69 0.22
N ILE A 303 21.72 -9.21 -0.12
CA ILE A 303 20.46 -9.85 0.31
C ILE A 303 20.14 -11.10 -0.52
N PHE A 304 20.34 -11.05 -1.84
CA PHE A 304 19.85 -12.06 -2.78
C PHE A 304 20.95 -12.91 -3.42
N LEU A 305 22.17 -12.37 -3.64
CA LEU A 305 23.21 -13.09 -4.40
C LEU A 305 24.25 -13.74 -3.46
N GLU A 306 24.82 -12.99 -2.51
CA GLU A 306 25.81 -13.49 -1.55
C GLU A 306 25.19 -14.43 -0.52
N ARG A 307 23.96 -14.12 -0.09
CA ARG A 307 23.22 -15.01 0.81
C ARG A 307 22.81 -16.32 0.12
N ALA A 308 22.29 -16.27 -1.11
CA ALA A 308 21.95 -17.48 -1.86
C ALA A 308 23.19 -18.38 -2.04
N SER A 309 24.37 -17.79 -2.26
CA SER A 309 25.65 -18.51 -2.35
C SER A 309 26.04 -19.22 -1.05
N SER A 310 25.70 -18.65 0.11
CA SER A 310 26.11 -19.19 1.43
C SER A 310 25.07 -20.14 2.03
N SER A 311 23.79 -19.99 1.70
CA SER A 311 22.71 -20.83 2.25
C SER A 311 22.32 -22.02 1.37
N SER A 312 22.71 -22.06 0.10
CA SER A 312 22.34 -23.15 -0.82
C SER A 312 23.55 -23.78 -1.51
N SER A 313 23.58 -25.11 -1.56
CA SER A 313 24.56 -25.90 -2.33
C SER A 313 24.29 -25.89 -3.84
N HIS A 314 23.26 -25.16 -4.28
CA HIS A 314 22.83 -25.03 -5.66
C HIS A 314 23.31 -23.68 -6.24
N PRO A 315 23.61 -23.63 -7.55
CA PRO A 315 23.94 -22.38 -8.21
C PRO A 315 22.77 -21.38 -8.12
N ILE A 316 23.10 -20.10 -7.92
CA ILE A 316 22.15 -19.00 -7.83
C ILE A 316 21.30 -18.96 -9.10
N PRO A 317 19.97 -18.77 -9.01
CA PRO A 317 19.12 -18.67 -10.19
C PRO A 317 19.58 -17.54 -11.14
N PRO A 318 19.76 -17.81 -12.44
CA PRO A 318 20.25 -16.81 -13.40
C PRO A 318 19.30 -15.60 -13.53
N GLN A 319 18.01 -15.80 -13.26
CA GLN A 319 16.98 -14.76 -13.28
C GLN A 319 17.29 -13.61 -12.31
N LEU A 320 17.89 -13.88 -11.14
CA LEU A 320 18.24 -12.84 -10.18
C LEU A 320 19.30 -11.88 -10.74
N TYR A 321 20.30 -12.43 -11.46
CA TYR A 321 21.28 -11.61 -12.16
C TYR A 321 20.64 -10.79 -13.29
N THR A 322 19.69 -11.38 -14.03
CA THR A 322 18.97 -10.67 -15.10
C THR A 322 18.15 -9.50 -14.55
N LEU A 323 17.48 -9.67 -13.40
CA LEU A 323 16.73 -8.59 -12.75
C LEU A 323 17.63 -7.42 -12.36
N LEU A 324 18.77 -7.70 -11.73
CA LEU A 324 19.75 -6.69 -11.36
C LEU A 324 20.31 -5.97 -12.60
N SER A 325 20.68 -6.73 -13.63
CA SER A 325 21.19 -6.17 -14.89
C SER A 325 20.14 -5.30 -15.58
N THR A 326 18.87 -5.70 -15.60
CA THR A 326 17.79 -4.92 -16.20
C THR A 326 17.56 -3.61 -15.45
N PHE A 327 17.53 -3.67 -14.11
CA PHE A 327 17.44 -2.48 -13.26
C PHE A 327 18.60 -1.51 -13.52
N ALA A 328 19.83 -2.03 -13.52
CA ALA A 328 21.05 -1.28 -13.81
C ALA A 328 21.02 -0.59 -15.18
N THR A 329 20.70 -1.35 -16.24
CA THR A 329 20.62 -0.83 -17.60
C THR A 329 19.56 0.26 -17.70
N HIS A 330 18.38 0.07 -17.10
CA HIS A 330 17.35 1.10 -17.06
C HIS A 330 17.84 2.39 -16.38
N ARG A 331 18.52 2.28 -15.24
CA ARG A 331 19.07 3.44 -14.51
C ARG A 331 20.13 4.19 -15.30
N ILE A 332 20.99 3.49 -16.03
CA ILE A 332 21.99 4.08 -16.93
C ILE A 332 21.31 4.79 -18.10
N GLN A 333 20.31 4.16 -18.73
CA GLN A 333 19.57 4.77 -19.85
C GLN A 333 18.89 6.08 -19.43
N THR A 334 18.26 6.13 -18.26
CA THR A 334 17.65 7.35 -17.72
C THR A 334 18.69 8.44 -17.49
N LEU A 335 19.87 8.11 -16.93
CA LEU A 335 20.97 9.06 -16.77
C LEU A 335 21.47 9.59 -18.13
N LEU A 336 21.68 8.71 -19.11
CA LEU A 336 22.16 9.09 -20.44
C LEU A 336 21.14 9.98 -21.16
N ASN A 337 19.85 9.74 -21.02
CA ASN A 337 18.81 10.60 -21.58
C ASN A 337 18.82 12.00 -20.95
N LEU A 338 18.90 12.07 -19.61
CA LEU A 338 19.04 13.35 -18.91
C LEU A 338 20.30 14.11 -19.35
N LEU A 339 21.43 13.42 -19.51
CA LEU A 339 22.66 14.03 -20.02
C LEU A 339 22.46 14.57 -21.44
N ARG A 340 21.81 13.82 -22.35
CA ARG A 340 21.53 14.31 -23.72
C ARG A 340 20.69 15.58 -23.74
N GLU A 341 19.73 15.71 -22.83
CA GLU A 341 18.84 16.87 -22.77
C GLU A 341 19.48 18.09 -22.10
N THR A 342 20.30 17.89 -21.06
CA THR A 342 20.81 18.96 -20.20
C THR A 342 22.22 19.45 -20.56
N LEU A 343 23.07 18.57 -21.11
CA LEU A 343 24.45 18.90 -21.44
C LEU A 343 24.59 19.99 -22.53
N PRO A 344 23.73 20.06 -23.56
CA PRO A 344 23.75 21.16 -24.53
C PRO A 344 23.48 22.55 -23.92
N MET A 345 22.85 22.61 -22.75
CA MET A 345 22.60 23.87 -22.02
C MET A 345 23.83 24.36 -21.24
N ILE A 346 24.89 23.54 -21.16
CA ILE A 346 26.15 23.84 -20.47
C ILE A 346 27.28 23.79 -21.52
N PRO A 347 27.40 24.81 -22.38
CA PRO A 347 28.44 24.84 -23.41
C PRO A 347 29.84 25.01 -22.84
N ASP A 348 29.96 25.54 -21.61
CA ASP A 348 31.25 25.98 -21.05
C ASP A 348 32.16 24.76 -20.71
N PRO A 349 33.34 24.64 -21.33
CA PRO A 349 34.23 23.49 -21.17
C PRO A 349 34.83 23.34 -19.76
N THR A 350 34.86 24.44 -18.99
CA THR A 350 35.27 24.48 -17.57
C THR A 350 34.34 23.65 -16.68
N HIS A 351 33.07 23.51 -17.06
CA HIS A 351 32.07 22.70 -16.35
C HIS A 351 31.95 21.29 -16.91
N LEU A 352 32.16 21.12 -18.22
CA LEU A 352 32.10 19.81 -18.88
C LEU A 352 33.24 18.88 -18.45
N THR A 353 34.47 19.40 -18.32
CA THR A 353 35.65 18.56 -18.01
C THR A 353 35.56 17.88 -16.62
N PRO A 354 35.22 18.60 -15.52
CA PRO A 354 35.02 17.97 -14.21
C PRO A 354 33.85 16.98 -14.21
N LEU A 355 32.78 17.27 -14.94
CA LEU A 355 31.62 16.39 -15.03
C LEU A 355 31.94 15.08 -15.77
N LEU A 356 32.65 15.15 -16.90
CA LEU A 356 33.11 13.96 -17.62
C LEU A 356 34.02 13.11 -16.73
N THR A 357 34.90 13.77 -15.97
CA THR A 357 35.80 13.11 -15.02
C THR A 357 34.99 12.37 -13.96
N GLN A 358 34.02 13.03 -13.33
CA GLN A 358 33.11 12.44 -12.34
C GLN A 358 32.32 11.26 -12.91
N LEU A 359 31.75 11.38 -14.11
CA LEU A 359 31.01 10.31 -14.77
C LEU A 359 31.92 9.14 -15.17
N THR A 360 33.17 9.40 -15.54
CA THR A 360 34.15 8.34 -15.85
C THR A 360 34.54 7.57 -14.60
N TYR A 361 34.78 8.28 -13.48
CA TYR A 361 34.99 7.63 -12.17
C TYR A 361 33.76 6.84 -11.73
N CYS A 362 32.57 7.39 -11.94
CA CYS A 362 31.31 6.73 -11.70
C CYS A 362 31.21 5.41 -12.49
N SER A 363 31.40 5.45 -13.81
CA SER A 363 31.41 4.26 -14.68
C SER A 363 32.44 3.23 -14.22
N THR A 364 33.66 3.66 -13.88
CA THR A 364 34.72 2.76 -13.40
C THR A 364 34.34 2.08 -12.08
N SER A 365 33.66 2.80 -11.18
CA SER A 365 33.19 2.23 -9.91
C SER A 365 32.13 1.15 -10.10
N PHE A 366 31.28 1.32 -11.13
CA PHE A 366 30.22 0.40 -11.53
C PHE A 366 30.69 -0.73 -12.47
N ALA A 367 31.84 -0.57 -13.14
CA ALA A 367 32.44 -1.61 -14.00
C ALA A 367 32.71 -2.91 -13.23
N ARG A 368 33.05 -2.83 -11.94
CA ARG A 368 33.21 -4.00 -11.05
C ARG A 368 31.93 -4.83 -10.89
N LEU A 369 30.78 -4.20 -11.13
CA LEU A 369 29.45 -4.79 -11.03
C LEU A 369 28.89 -5.13 -12.43
N GLY A 370 29.73 -5.11 -13.48
CA GLY A 370 29.34 -5.39 -14.86
C GLY A 370 28.65 -4.25 -15.58
N MET A 371 28.68 -3.03 -15.01
CA MET A 371 28.00 -1.85 -15.53
C MET A 371 29.01 -0.79 -16.00
N ASP A 372 29.69 -1.04 -17.12
CA ASP A 372 30.55 -0.02 -17.74
C ASP A 372 29.80 0.72 -18.86
N PHE A 373 29.56 2.01 -18.66
CA PHE A 373 28.90 2.89 -19.62
C PHE A 373 29.83 3.98 -20.17
N LYS A 374 31.14 3.89 -19.93
CA LYS A 374 32.13 4.89 -20.37
C LYS A 374 32.08 5.13 -21.88
N GLY A 375 31.94 4.05 -22.67
CA GLY A 375 31.82 4.14 -24.12
C GLY A 375 30.58 4.89 -24.61
N LEU A 376 29.53 4.98 -23.78
CA LEU A 376 28.27 5.67 -24.12
C LEU A 376 28.32 7.17 -23.81
N LEU A 377 29.29 7.63 -23.02
CA LEU A 377 29.45 9.05 -22.66
C LEU A 377 30.06 9.88 -23.79
N ALA A 378 31.03 9.30 -24.53
CA ALA A 378 31.76 10.00 -25.59
C ALA A 378 30.86 10.74 -26.61
N PRO A 379 29.87 10.08 -27.27
CA PRO A 379 29.04 10.78 -28.26
C PRO A 379 28.21 11.93 -27.66
N ILE A 380 27.83 11.84 -26.39
CA ILE A 380 27.04 12.89 -25.71
C ILE A 380 27.89 14.14 -25.47
N PHE A 381 29.13 13.94 -24.99
CA PHE A 381 30.07 15.05 -24.75
C PHE A 381 30.58 15.66 -26.05
N VAL A 382 30.80 14.87 -27.10
CA VAL A 382 31.16 15.37 -28.44
C VAL A 382 30.12 16.39 -28.94
N VAL A 383 28.83 16.06 -28.83
CA VAL A 383 27.75 16.97 -29.24
C VAL A 383 27.72 18.25 -28.40
N ALA A 384 27.91 18.15 -27.09
CA ALA A 384 27.93 19.32 -26.20
C ALA A 384 29.12 20.25 -26.48
N VAL A 385 30.32 19.69 -26.67
CA VAL A 385 31.53 20.45 -27.02
C VAL A 385 31.36 21.14 -28.37
N ARG A 386 30.85 20.43 -29.38
CA ARG A 386 30.55 21.00 -30.70
C ARG A 386 29.59 22.17 -30.60
N THR A 387 28.54 22.03 -29.80
CA THR A 387 27.55 23.10 -29.61
C THR A 387 28.18 24.33 -28.94
N GLY A 388 28.97 24.12 -27.89
CA GLY A 388 29.62 25.22 -27.16
C GLY A 388 30.64 25.98 -28.00
N ILE A 389 31.56 25.26 -28.66
CA ILE A 389 32.57 25.90 -29.51
C ILE A 389 31.93 26.63 -30.69
N SER A 390 30.83 26.10 -31.22
CA SER A 390 30.13 26.75 -32.34
C SER A 390 29.53 28.08 -31.91
N GLN A 391 28.86 28.11 -30.76
CA GLN A 391 28.30 29.34 -30.21
C GLN A 391 29.38 30.38 -29.88
N GLU A 392 30.52 29.96 -29.33
CA GLU A 392 31.62 30.87 -29.00
C GLU A 392 32.29 31.47 -30.25
N LEU A 393 32.55 30.65 -31.28
CA LEU A 393 33.15 31.12 -32.54
C LEU A 393 32.18 32.01 -33.33
N GLU A 394 30.89 31.65 -33.39
CA GLU A 394 29.86 32.47 -34.02
C GLU A 394 29.70 33.81 -33.29
N ALA A 395 29.63 33.80 -31.96
CA ALA A 395 29.54 35.02 -31.16
C ALA A 395 30.77 35.93 -31.35
N ALA A 396 31.98 35.34 -31.43
CA ALA A 396 33.20 36.08 -31.73
C ALA A 396 33.14 36.74 -33.11
N ALA A 397 32.70 36.00 -34.14
CA ALA A 397 32.56 36.51 -35.50
C ALA A 397 31.46 37.58 -35.61
N GLU A 398 30.35 37.42 -34.89
CA GLU A 398 29.27 38.41 -34.83
C GLU A 398 29.71 39.69 -34.12
N ALA A 399 30.47 39.59 -33.03
CA ALA A 399 31.04 40.74 -32.33
C ALA A 399 32.00 41.54 -33.24
N TRP A 400 32.76 40.85 -34.10
CA TRP A 400 33.59 41.47 -35.14
C TRP A 400 32.75 42.13 -36.24
N CYS A 401 31.72 41.43 -36.75
CA CYS A 401 30.90 41.91 -37.86
C CYS A 401 29.95 43.05 -37.47
N ALA A 402 29.43 43.06 -36.25
CA ALA A 402 28.42 44.02 -35.78
C ALA A 402 28.79 45.50 -35.97
N PRO A 403 29.99 45.99 -35.58
CA PRO A 403 30.39 47.37 -35.83
C PRO A 403 30.61 47.68 -37.32
N LEU A 404 31.09 46.71 -38.11
CA LEU A 404 31.31 46.85 -39.56
C LEU A 404 30.00 46.93 -40.35
N ILE A 405 28.95 46.22 -39.90
CA ILE A 405 27.63 46.22 -40.55
C ILE A 405 26.73 47.34 -40.00
N SER A 406 26.83 47.69 -38.72
CA SER A 406 25.99 48.77 -38.14
C SER A 406 26.32 50.13 -38.74
N THR A 407 27.54 50.33 -39.22
CA THR A 407 28.01 51.58 -39.83
C THR A 407 27.54 51.74 -41.28
N THR A 408 27.07 50.67 -41.94
CA THR A 408 26.52 50.72 -43.31
C THR A 408 25.01 51.04 -43.34
N LYS A 409 24.34 51.08 -42.18
CA LYS A 409 22.93 51.46 -42.07
C LYS A 409 22.77 52.99 -42.03
N PRO A 410 21.89 53.60 -42.84
CA PRO A 410 21.80 55.05 -43.04
C PRO A 410 21.30 55.87 -41.83
N SER A 411 20.97 55.23 -40.70
CA SER A 411 20.30 55.86 -39.55
C SER A 411 21.22 56.19 -38.36
N LYS A 412 22.49 55.73 -38.35
CA LYS A 412 23.45 56.00 -37.26
C LYS A 412 24.66 56.74 -37.81
N ALA A 413 25.20 57.68 -37.04
CA ALA A 413 26.46 58.35 -37.39
C ALA A 413 27.56 57.30 -37.53
N ALA A 414 28.19 57.22 -38.71
CA ALA A 414 29.23 56.24 -39.00
C ALA A 414 30.49 56.58 -38.19
N GLN A 415 30.96 55.63 -37.37
CA GLN A 415 32.25 55.76 -36.67
C GLN A 415 33.40 55.72 -37.69
N ARG A 416 34.43 56.55 -37.47
CA ARG A 416 35.61 56.61 -38.33
C ARG A 416 36.46 55.33 -38.18
N PRO A 417 37.04 54.78 -39.26
CA PRO A 417 37.95 53.62 -39.19
C PRO A 417 39.11 53.78 -38.20
N SER A 418 39.65 54.98 -38.03
CA SER A 418 40.70 55.30 -37.04
C SER A 418 40.25 55.16 -35.58
N GLN A 419 38.95 55.32 -35.31
CA GLN A 419 38.35 55.14 -33.98
C GLN A 419 37.91 53.70 -33.73
N LEU A 420 37.65 52.96 -34.81
CA LEU A 420 37.13 51.60 -34.78
C LEU A 420 38.27 50.58 -34.89
N LEU A 421 39.12 50.63 -35.90
CA LEU A 421 40.06 49.54 -36.20
C LEU A 421 41.42 49.65 -35.48
N VAL A 422 41.83 50.87 -35.11
CA VAL A 422 43.20 51.15 -34.64
C VAL A 422 43.18 51.67 -33.21
N ALA A 423 44.21 51.35 -32.42
CA ALA A 423 44.39 51.95 -31.10
C ALA A 423 44.84 53.42 -31.24
N SER A 424 44.39 54.34 -30.37
CA SER A 424 44.71 55.78 -30.48
C SER A 424 46.20 56.12 -30.57
N SER A 425 47.09 55.22 -30.15
CA SER A 425 48.55 55.35 -30.23
C SER A 425 49.16 54.95 -31.58
N ALA A 426 48.44 54.20 -32.43
CA ALA A 426 48.94 53.64 -33.68
C ALA A 426 48.44 54.37 -34.94
N SER A 427 47.60 55.41 -34.81
CA SER A 427 47.08 56.19 -35.95
C SER A 427 48.13 57.02 -36.70
N LEU A 428 49.34 57.17 -36.17
CA LEU A 428 50.42 57.98 -36.75
C LEU A 428 51.34 57.21 -37.71
N VAL A 429 51.53 55.91 -37.50
CA VAL A 429 52.32 55.00 -38.36
C VAL A 429 51.67 53.64 -38.34
N LEU A 430 51.02 53.23 -39.44
CA LEU A 430 50.41 51.92 -39.56
C LEU A 430 51.47 50.83 -39.76
N PRO A 431 51.59 49.85 -38.86
CA PRO A 431 52.44 48.70 -39.06
C PRO A 431 51.84 47.79 -40.15
N LYS A 432 52.58 47.58 -41.23
CA LYS A 432 52.29 46.55 -42.24
C LYS A 432 53.12 45.31 -41.97
N ALA A 433 52.62 44.13 -42.35
CA ALA A 433 53.33 42.89 -42.16
C ALA A 433 54.57 42.83 -43.07
N THR A 434 55.77 42.67 -42.48
CA THR A 434 56.98 42.43 -43.28
C THR A 434 57.14 40.94 -43.61
N PRO A 435 57.73 40.56 -44.75
CA PRO A 435 57.90 39.16 -45.14
C PRO A 435 58.70 38.35 -44.12
N ALA A 436 59.66 38.96 -43.41
CA ALA A 436 60.38 38.33 -42.31
C ALA A 436 59.47 37.96 -41.13
N GLN A 437 58.47 38.79 -40.83
CA GLN A 437 57.47 38.52 -39.79
C GLN A 437 56.50 37.41 -40.21
N MET A 438 56.14 37.34 -41.50
CA MET A 438 55.33 36.25 -42.04
C MET A 438 56.05 34.89 -41.96
N HIS A 439 57.35 34.85 -42.29
CA HIS A 439 58.16 33.65 -42.10
C HIS A 439 58.28 33.26 -40.62
N SER A 440 58.45 34.23 -39.73
CA SER A 440 58.45 33.97 -38.28
C SER A 440 57.11 33.47 -37.75
N LEU A 441 56.00 33.81 -38.40
CA LEU A 441 54.66 33.30 -38.07
C LEU A 441 54.50 31.82 -38.45
N ALA A 442 55.17 31.38 -39.52
CA ALA A 442 55.14 30.01 -39.98
C ALA A 442 56.09 29.10 -39.16
N SER A 443 57.23 29.64 -38.71
CA SER A 443 58.23 28.88 -37.94
C SER A 443 58.19 29.10 -36.42
N GLY A 444 57.46 30.10 -35.95
CA GLY A 444 57.43 30.51 -34.55
C GLY A 444 56.54 29.63 -33.65
N PRO A 445 56.54 29.87 -32.32
CA PRO A 445 55.70 29.14 -31.38
C PRO A 445 54.21 29.44 -31.60
N VAL A 446 53.41 28.38 -31.75
CA VAL A 446 51.95 28.44 -32.03
C VAL A 446 51.16 29.17 -30.95
N ASN A 447 51.71 29.25 -29.74
CA ASN A 447 51.02 29.73 -28.54
C ASN A 447 51.14 31.25 -28.33
N VAL A 448 51.92 31.94 -29.16
CA VAL A 448 52.24 33.36 -28.97
C VAL A 448 51.52 34.19 -30.03
N PRO A 449 50.52 35.02 -29.64
CA PRO A 449 49.88 35.95 -30.55
C PRO A 449 50.89 36.91 -31.22
N PRO A 450 50.75 37.18 -32.53
CA PRO A 450 51.63 38.10 -33.23
C PRO A 450 51.48 39.53 -32.69
N GLN A 451 52.59 40.15 -32.27
CA GLN A 451 52.60 41.50 -31.65
C GLN A 451 52.10 42.61 -32.60
N ILE A 452 52.16 42.39 -33.92
CA ILE A 452 51.69 43.35 -34.93
C ILE A 452 50.17 43.58 -34.80
N LEU A 453 49.43 42.54 -34.40
CA LEU A 453 47.98 42.63 -34.18
C LEU A 453 47.64 43.60 -33.05
N ALA A 454 48.53 43.81 -32.08
CA ALA A 454 48.30 44.68 -30.91
C ALA A 454 47.97 46.14 -31.28
N SER A 455 48.42 46.60 -32.46
CA SER A 455 48.12 47.94 -32.97
C SER A 455 46.68 48.10 -33.47
N TYR A 456 45.97 46.99 -33.73
CA TYR A 456 44.60 46.95 -34.24
C TYR A 456 43.63 46.45 -33.17
N SER A 457 42.99 47.39 -32.45
CA SER A 457 42.23 47.12 -31.23
C SER A 457 41.11 46.09 -31.41
N HIS A 458 40.29 46.22 -32.46
CA HIS A 458 39.14 45.35 -32.67
C HIS A 458 39.55 43.95 -33.16
N LEU A 459 40.64 43.85 -33.90
CA LEU A 459 41.17 42.56 -34.33
C LEU A 459 41.76 41.77 -33.16
N VAL A 460 42.37 42.46 -32.18
CA VAL A 460 42.84 41.86 -30.93
C VAL A 460 41.67 41.33 -30.10
N VAL A 461 40.56 42.08 -30.01
CA VAL A 461 39.36 41.62 -29.31
C VAL A 461 38.82 40.35 -29.97
N TYR A 462 38.76 40.32 -31.31
CA TYR A 462 38.34 39.13 -32.04
C TYR A 462 39.30 37.95 -31.83
N LEU A 463 40.62 38.19 -31.90
CA LEU A 463 41.63 37.16 -31.64
C LEU A 463 41.49 36.58 -30.23
N ASN A 464 41.35 37.43 -29.23
CA ASN A 464 41.23 37.01 -27.84
C ASN A 464 39.97 36.16 -27.64
N ALA A 465 38.84 36.53 -28.25
CA ALA A 465 37.62 35.74 -28.19
C ALA A 465 37.81 34.33 -28.79
N VAL A 466 38.47 34.23 -29.96
CA VAL A 466 38.77 32.94 -30.60
C VAL A 466 39.75 32.10 -29.77
N LEU A 467 40.80 32.73 -29.21
CA LEU A 467 41.76 32.05 -28.34
C LEU A 467 41.13 31.60 -27.02
N THR A 468 40.20 32.36 -26.46
CA THR A 468 39.41 31.93 -25.29
C THR A 468 38.63 30.66 -25.61
N ALA A 469 38.02 30.59 -26.79
CA ALA A 469 37.29 29.41 -27.25
C ALA A 469 38.22 28.19 -27.41
N PHE A 470 39.40 28.37 -28.03
CA PHE A 470 40.40 27.31 -28.17
C PHE A 470 40.99 26.84 -26.84
N ASN A 471 41.21 27.76 -25.89
CA ASN A 471 41.67 27.41 -24.55
C ASN A 471 40.64 26.56 -23.80
N GLY A 472 39.36 26.82 -24.01
CA GLY A 472 38.27 25.97 -23.52
C GLY A 472 38.32 24.56 -24.12
N LEU A 473 38.46 24.48 -25.45
CA LEU A 473 38.55 23.21 -26.18
C LEU A 473 39.76 22.35 -25.76
N ARG A 474 40.88 22.97 -25.38
CA ARG A 474 42.11 22.27 -24.98
C ARG A 474 41.91 21.23 -23.87
N MET A 475 40.99 21.48 -22.94
CA MET A 475 40.71 20.56 -21.83
C MET A 475 39.87 19.35 -22.26
N LEU A 476 39.14 19.46 -23.36
CA LEU A 476 38.22 18.46 -23.88
C LEU A 476 38.11 18.58 -25.41
N ALA A 477 39.12 18.07 -26.12
CA ALA A 477 39.19 18.09 -27.59
C ALA A 477 39.03 16.68 -28.19
N PRO A 478 37.80 16.23 -28.50
CA PRO A 478 37.58 15.01 -29.27
C PRO A 478 38.23 15.12 -30.66
N ILE A 479 39.00 14.10 -31.04
CA ILE A 479 39.73 14.03 -32.33
C ILE A 479 38.76 14.09 -33.52
N GLU A 480 37.59 13.47 -33.38
CA GLU A 480 36.53 13.43 -34.40
C GLU A 480 36.00 14.83 -34.76
N LEU A 481 36.14 15.82 -33.87
CA LEU A 481 35.65 17.18 -34.10
C LEU A 481 36.63 18.08 -34.87
N LEU A 482 37.87 17.64 -35.14
CA LEU A 482 38.87 18.47 -35.82
C LEU A 482 38.33 19.03 -37.15
N GLY A 483 37.82 18.16 -38.03
CA GLY A 483 37.31 18.57 -39.35
C GLY A 483 36.09 19.48 -39.24
N ASP A 484 35.14 19.12 -38.38
CA ASP A 484 33.92 19.91 -38.13
C ASP A 484 34.26 21.33 -37.63
N ILE A 485 35.11 21.44 -36.61
CA ILE A 485 35.50 22.73 -36.02
C ILE A 485 36.34 23.55 -36.99
N LEU A 486 37.21 22.90 -37.78
CA LEU A 486 37.99 23.59 -38.81
C LEU A 486 37.09 24.17 -39.90
N SER A 487 36.12 23.39 -40.40
CA SER A 487 35.15 23.89 -41.38
C SER A 487 34.34 25.07 -40.81
N LEU A 488 33.91 24.98 -39.55
CA LEU A 488 33.19 26.06 -38.88
C LEU A 488 34.07 27.30 -38.72
N LEU A 489 35.31 27.13 -38.27
CA LEU A 489 36.27 28.22 -38.17
C LEU A 489 36.45 28.90 -39.54
N GLU A 490 36.63 28.13 -40.61
CA GLU A 490 36.76 28.69 -41.96
C GLU A 490 35.52 29.46 -42.40
N THR A 491 34.30 28.96 -42.12
CA THR A 491 33.06 29.72 -42.41
C THR A 491 32.91 31.00 -41.58
N THR A 492 33.34 31.00 -40.31
CA THR A 492 33.31 32.22 -39.48
C THR A 492 34.36 33.24 -39.92
N LEU A 493 35.52 32.78 -40.39
CA LEU A 493 36.55 33.61 -40.99
C LEU A 493 36.12 34.17 -42.35
N THR A 494 35.48 33.38 -43.22
CA THR A 494 34.96 33.87 -44.51
C THR A 494 33.92 34.97 -44.30
N LYS A 495 32.95 34.75 -43.40
CA LYS A 495 31.93 35.75 -43.02
C LYS A 495 32.57 37.04 -42.50
N SER A 496 33.57 36.92 -41.63
CA SER A 496 34.29 38.04 -41.03
C SER A 496 35.13 38.83 -42.03
N GLY A 497 35.80 38.13 -42.96
CA GLY A 497 36.54 38.73 -44.07
C GLY A 497 35.64 39.42 -45.08
N LEU A 498 34.50 38.82 -45.44
CA LEU A 498 33.49 39.43 -46.32
C LEU A 498 32.91 40.72 -45.73
N ALA A 499 32.62 40.74 -44.42
CA ALA A 499 32.16 41.94 -43.74
C ALA A 499 33.19 43.08 -43.82
N LEU A 500 34.48 42.76 -43.67
CA LEU A 500 35.58 43.72 -43.79
C LEU A 500 35.72 44.25 -45.22
N LEU A 501 35.68 43.38 -46.23
CA LEU A 501 35.75 43.78 -47.64
C LEU A 501 34.54 44.63 -48.05
N ARG A 502 33.35 44.29 -47.57
CA ARG A 502 32.13 45.07 -47.80
C ARG A 502 32.24 46.46 -47.18
N TYR A 503 32.72 46.55 -45.94
CA TYR A 503 32.97 47.83 -45.27
C TYR A 503 33.96 48.69 -46.06
N GLY A 504 35.04 48.08 -46.59
CA GLY A 504 36.01 48.75 -47.46
C GLY A 504 35.45 49.24 -48.80
N ARG A 505 34.53 48.49 -49.41
CA ARG A 505 33.89 48.86 -50.70
C ARG A 505 32.82 49.93 -50.54
N GLU A 506 31.95 49.82 -49.53
CA GLU A 506 30.84 50.75 -49.31
C GLU A 506 31.29 52.10 -48.74
N LYS A 507 32.50 52.17 -48.15
CA LYS A 507 33.11 53.37 -47.53
C LYS A 507 32.10 54.23 -46.74
N PRO A 508 31.33 53.65 -45.80
CA PRO A 508 30.20 54.34 -45.15
C PRO A 508 30.58 55.63 -44.40
N TRP A 509 31.84 55.75 -43.96
CA TRP A 509 32.35 56.97 -43.32
C TRP A 509 32.47 58.18 -44.27
N ARG A 510 32.40 57.97 -45.60
CA ARG A 510 32.36 59.06 -46.59
C ARG A 510 30.98 59.69 -46.76
N ALA A 511 29.91 59.05 -46.28
CA ALA A 511 28.54 59.56 -46.40
C ALA A 511 28.24 60.76 -45.47
N ASP A 512 29.08 60.99 -44.46
CA ASP A 512 28.91 62.12 -43.53
C ASP A 512 29.39 63.43 -44.18
N ARG A 513 28.46 64.12 -44.87
CA ARG A 513 28.70 65.33 -45.69
C ARG A 513 29.36 66.49 -44.94
N ARG A 514 29.48 66.46 -43.61
CA ARG A 514 30.13 67.51 -42.80
C ARG A 514 31.66 67.50 -42.86
N SER A 515 32.29 66.43 -43.36
CA SER A 515 33.75 66.24 -43.35
C SER A 515 34.38 66.24 -44.75
N SER A 516 33.70 66.72 -45.78
CA SER A 516 34.13 66.64 -47.19
C SER A 516 35.29 67.58 -47.58
N LEU A 517 35.97 68.21 -46.61
CA LEU A 517 37.01 69.21 -46.83
C LEU A 517 38.39 68.85 -46.24
N SER A 518 38.61 67.63 -45.70
CA SER A 518 39.91 67.23 -45.14
C SER A 518 40.56 66.05 -45.87
N GLU A 519 41.89 66.13 -46.02
CA GLU A 519 42.81 65.09 -46.52
C GLU A 519 42.69 63.75 -45.75
N ASP A 520 41.99 63.75 -44.60
CA ASP A 520 41.73 62.59 -43.74
C ASP A 520 41.04 61.41 -44.46
N SER A 521 40.25 61.63 -45.51
CA SER A 521 39.54 60.52 -46.19
C SER A 521 40.49 59.53 -46.88
N GLY A 522 41.68 59.98 -47.27
CA GLY A 522 42.71 59.11 -47.85
C GLY A 522 43.34 58.21 -46.80
N ASP A 523 43.61 58.76 -45.61
CA ASP A 523 44.26 58.04 -44.52
C ASP A 523 43.33 57.00 -43.87
N GLU A 524 42.03 57.30 -43.78
CA GLU A 524 41.02 56.33 -43.31
C GLU A 524 40.86 55.13 -44.25
N SER A 525 41.02 55.32 -45.57
CA SER A 525 40.96 54.22 -46.54
C SER A 525 42.19 53.31 -46.43
N LYS A 526 43.39 53.90 -46.23
CA LYS A 526 44.63 53.17 -45.98
C LYS A 526 44.58 52.33 -44.70
N ILE A 527 43.86 52.79 -43.67
CA ILE A 527 43.65 52.03 -42.41
C ILE A 527 42.87 50.75 -42.66
N VAL A 528 41.80 50.82 -43.46
CA VAL A 528 40.97 49.64 -43.79
C VAL A 528 41.75 48.65 -44.64
N GLU A 529 42.52 49.14 -45.62
CA GLU A 529 43.40 48.30 -46.45
C GLU A 529 44.48 47.59 -45.63
N ALA A 530 45.15 48.30 -44.72
CA ALA A 530 46.16 47.72 -43.84
C ALA A 530 45.55 46.71 -42.86
N THR A 531 44.32 46.96 -42.38
CA THR A 531 43.59 46.00 -41.54
C THR A 531 43.21 44.75 -42.31
N ALA A 532 42.78 44.88 -43.57
CA ALA A 532 42.48 43.75 -44.45
C ALA A 532 43.72 42.93 -44.80
N GLU A 533 44.84 43.61 -45.08
CA GLU A 533 46.14 42.99 -45.30
C GLU A 533 46.54 42.14 -44.08
N LEU A 534 46.48 42.71 -42.89
CA LEU A 534 46.83 42.01 -41.66
C LEU A 534 45.86 40.84 -41.35
N TYR A 535 44.56 41.02 -41.66
CA TYR A 535 43.54 39.99 -41.47
C TYR A 535 43.85 38.73 -42.30
N PHE A 536 44.08 38.88 -43.60
CA PHE A 536 44.30 37.75 -44.50
C PHE A 536 45.71 37.17 -44.42
N THR A 537 46.74 38.00 -44.18
CA THR A 537 48.15 37.55 -44.21
C THR A 537 48.67 37.06 -42.86
N VAL A 538 48.13 37.55 -41.74
CA VAL A 538 48.64 37.24 -40.39
C VAL A 538 47.56 36.58 -39.54
N PHE A 539 46.37 37.16 -39.43
CA PHE A 539 45.33 36.65 -38.52
C PHE A 539 44.79 35.27 -38.96
N VAL A 540 44.34 35.14 -40.21
CA VAL A 540 43.75 33.88 -40.72
C VAL A 540 44.74 32.71 -40.63
N PRO A 541 46.00 32.82 -41.11
CA PRO A 541 46.97 31.73 -40.97
C PRO A 541 47.30 31.40 -39.52
N PHE A 542 47.42 32.40 -38.65
CA PHE A 542 47.69 32.19 -37.23
C PHE A 542 46.57 31.41 -36.54
N VAL A 543 45.31 31.80 -36.75
CA VAL A 543 44.17 31.16 -36.08
C VAL A 543 43.96 29.72 -36.57
N ARG A 544 44.15 29.44 -37.86
CA ARG A 544 44.12 28.06 -38.41
C ARG A 544 45.23 27.21 -37.79
N ARG A 545 46.45 27.75 -37.71
CA ARG A 545 47.60 27.08 -37.07
C ARG A 545 47.37 26.86 -35.56
N ALA A 546 46.78 27.82 -34.88
CA ALA A 546 46.46 27.73 -33.45
C ALA A 546 45.47 26.61 -33.14
N LEU A 547 44.47 26.37 -34.00
CA LEU A 547 43.55 25.24 -33.86
C LEU A 547 44.26 23.90 -34.13
N VAL A 548 44.89 23.75 -35.30
CA VAL A 548 45.39 22.45 -35.78
C VAL A 548 46.65 22.02 -35.02
N GLU A 549 47.67 22.89 -34.95
CA GLU A 549 48.93 22.58 -34.27
C GLU A 549 48.84 22.86 -32.76
N GLY A 550 48.08 23.87 -32.34
CA GLY A 550 48.04 24.30 -30.94
C GLY A 550 47.09 23.48 -30.06
N VAL A 551 45.88 23.18 -30.53
CA VAL A 551 44.88 22.41 -29.76
C VAL A 551 45.00 20.92 -30.04
N TYR A 552 45.09 20.54 -31.32
CA TYR A 552 45.08 19.13 -31.74
C TYR A 552 46.46 18.52 -31.98
N SER A 553 47.54 19.31 -31.90
CA SER A 553 48.91 18.86 -32.16
C SER A 553 49.08 18.11 -33.49
N SER A 554 48.26 18.46 -34.48
CA SER A 554 48.25 17.88 -35.83
C SER A 554 49.02 18.77 -36.80
N SER A 555 49.48 18.23 -37.93
CA SER A 555 50.20 19.01 -38.94
C SER A 555 49.21 19.78 -39.83
N LEU A 556 49.38 21.10 -39.95
CA LEU A 556 48.56 21.91 -40.85
C LEU A 556 48.65 21.41 -42.30
N ALA A 557 49.80 20.87 -42.72
CA ALA A 557 50.01 20.34 -44.06
C ALA A 557 49.23 19.05 -44.38
N GLU A 558 48.84 18.29 -43.35
CA GLU A 558 48.04 17.06 -43.50
C GLU A 558 46.55 17.37 -43.66
N VAL A 559 46.09 18.47 -43.05
CA VAL A 559 44.68 18.90 -43.03
C VAL A 559 44.37 19.90 -44.16
N ASP A 560 45.38 20.57 -44.70
CA ASP A 560 45.26 21.59 -45.77
C ASP A 560 44.79 21.03 -47.13
N GLN A 561 44.60 19.71 -47.28
CA GLN A 561 44.01 19.11 -48.48
C GLN A 561 42.53 19.50 -48.65
N ASP A 562 41.84 19.88 -47.56
CA ASP A 562 40.43 20.27 -47.51
C ASP A 562 40.25 21.75 -47.14
N LYS A 563 41.02 22.67 -47.74
CA LYS A 563 40.73 24.11 -47.61
C LYS A 563 39.34 24.43 -48.14
N SER A 564 38.53 25.15 -47.37
CA SER A 564 37.28 25.70 -47.89
C SER A 564 37.54 26.63 -49.07
N ALA A 565 37.02 26.24 -50.25
CA ALA A 565 37.09 27.02 -51.48
C ALA A 565 36.53 28.44 -51.33
N GLU A 566 35.65 28.65 -50.34
CA GLU A 566 35.09 29.96 -50.01
C GLU A 566 36.12 30.89 -49.37
N LEU A 567 37.01 30.38 -48.50
CA LEU A 567 38.06 31.21 -47.89
C LEU A 567 39.10 31.61 -48.94
N GLU A 568 39.42 30.70 -49.85
CA GLU A 568 40.30 30.97 -51.00
C GLU A 568 39.68 31.98 -51.97
N SER A 569 38.37 31.92 -52.22
CA SER A 569 37.70 32.90 -53.08
C SER A 569 37.69 34.31 -52.46
N VAL A 570 37.43 34.42 -51.15
CA VAL A 570 37.42 35.71 -50.44
C VAL A 570 38.81 36.32 -50.36
N THR A 571 39.84 35.50 -50.11
CA THR A 571 41.25 35.95 -50.14
C THR A 571 41.69 36.36 -51.55
N ALA A 572 41.27 35.63 -52.60
CA ALA A 572 41.51 36.02 -53.99
C ALA A 572 40.78 37.33 -54.36
N ASP A 573 39.55 37.53 -53.88
CA ASP A 573 38.80 38.76 -54.09
C ASP A 573 39.44 39.97 -53.40
N TRP A 574 40.03 39.76 -52.21
CA TRP A 574 40.88 40.77 -51.57
C TRP A 574 42.13 41.07 -52.40
N GLN A 575 42.86 40.04 -52.87
CA GLN A 575 44.03 40.22 -53.74
C GLN A 575 43.68 40.96 -55.03
N ARG A 576 42.52 40.69 -55.64
CA ARG A 576 42.04 41.45 -56.80
C ARG A 576 41.75 42.91 -56.46
N SER A 577 41.16 43.19 -55.30
CA SER A 577 40.88 44.56 -54.86
C SER A 577 42.13 45.41 -54.63
N LEU A 578 43.28 44.79 -54.37
CA LEU A 578 44.60 45.45 -54.32
C LEU A 578 45.15 45.80 -55.72
N ILE A 579 44.76 45.06 -56.76
CA ILE A 579 45.31 45.19 -58.12
C ILE A 579 44.49 46.18 -58.97
N THR A 580 43.20 46.35 -58.66
CA THR A 580 42.36 47.40 -59.28
C THR A 580 42.31 48.63 -58.37
N PRO A 581 43.22 49.61 -58.51
CA PRO A 581 42.98 50.91 -57.89
C PRO A 581 41.69 51.45 -58.49
N THR A 582 40.74 51.84 -57.64
CA THR A 582 39.53 52.54 -58.05
C THR A 582 39.95 53.74 -58.89
N ALA A 583 39.60 53.75 -60.18
CA ALA A 583 39.94 54.79 -61.14
C ALA A 583 39.15 56.11 -60.95
N ASP A 584 38.83 56.45 -59.70
CA ASP A 584 38.20 57.71 -59.31
C ASP A 584 39.02 58.30 -58.14
N ASP A 585 40.20 58.83 -58.49
CA ASP A 585 40.89 59.90 -57.74
C ASP A 585 40.73 61.21 -58.51
#